data_AF-A0A4Q3ZNU5-F1
#
_entry.id   AF-A0A4Q3ZNU5-F1
#
_cell.length_a   1.000
_cell.length_b   1.000
_cell.length_c   1.000
_cell.angle_alpha   90.00
_cell.angle_beta   90.00
_cell.angle_gamma   90.00
#
_symmetry.space_group_name_H-M   'P 1'
#
loop_
_entity.id
_entity.type
_entity.pdbx_description
1 polymer ?
#
loop_
_entity_poly.entity_id
_entity_poly.type
_entity_poly.pdbx_seq_one_letter_code
_entity_poly.pdbx_strand_id
1 'polypeptide(L)'
;MTTPQILSFAVIGLMMLAFVWGRVRYDVVASVALLAALGVGIVPFDKAFSGFADDIVIIVGSALVVSGAVSRSGIMEIALQRWAPNLSSPRLQLILLVTVVAVLSAFVKNIGALAIMIPIAFQFARRSNVSPSMFLMPMSFASLLGGLITQIGTSPNIIVSRVREDLTGESFGMFDFTPVGLSLTVTGIAFLSLFYWLLPDRRREGLAVEEVMEIKNYTTEASVTETSPLLGKT
;
A
#
# COMPACT_ATOMS: atom_id res chain seq x y z
N MET A 1 24.87 -0.14 -32.33
CA MET A 1 24.60 0.55 -31.05
C MET A 1 25.65 1.62 -30.88
N THR A 2 25.26 2.87 -30.67
CA THR A 2 26.22 3.95 -30.39
C THR A 2 26.74 3.87 -28.96
N THR A 3 27.91 4.43 -28.67
CA THR A 3 28.48 4.44 -27.30
C THR A 3 27.49 5.01 -26.26
N PRO A 4 26.77 6.13 -26.52
CA PRO A 4 25.75 6.61 -25.59
C PRO A 4 24.61 5.60 -25.37
N GLN A 5 24.15 4.89 -26.41
CA GLN A 5 23.10 3.88 -26.26
C GLN A 5 23.55 2.72 -25.37
N ILE A 6 24.78 2.21 -25.55
CA ILE A 6 25.33 1.12 -24.73
C ILE A 6 25.38 1.53 -23.26
N LEU A 7 25.86 2.74 -22.99
CA LEU A 7 25.97 3.28 -21.63
C LEU A 7 24.58 3.46 -21.00
N SER A 8 23.60 3.97 -21.75
CA SER A 8 22.20 4.06 -21.28
C SER A 8 21.63 2.70 -20.91
N PHE A 9 21.78 1.69 -21.78
CA PHE A 9 21.29 0.34 -21.51
C PHE A 9 22.02 -0.30 -20.31
N ALA A 10 23.32 -0.05 -20.15
CA ALA A 10 24.08 -0.55 -19.01
C ALA A 10 23.59 0.04 -17.69
N VAL A 11 23.36 1.36 -17.62
CA VAL A 11 22.85 2.02 -16.42
C VAL A 11 21.44 1.50 -16.07
N ILE A 12 20.55 1.41 -17.05
CA ILE A 12 19.18 0.89 -16.86
C ILE A 12 19.24 -0.59 -16.43
N GLY A 13 20.06 -1.41 -17.08
CA GLY A 13 20.21 -2.82 -16.75
C GLY A 13 20.72 -3.05 -15.32
N LEU A 14 21.75 -2.30 -14.90
CA LEU A 14 22.26 -2.35 -13.53
C LEU A 14 21.22 -1.89 -12.50
N MET A 15 20.48 -0.83 -12.80
CA MET A 15 19.37 -0.37 -11.95
C MET A 15 18.29 -1.45 -11.79
N MET A 16 17.92 -2.12 -12.88
CA MET A 16 16.93 -3.21 -12.84
C MET A 16 17.42 -4.41 -12.04
N LEU A 17 18.68 -4.82 -12.22
CA LEU A 17 19.29 -5.87 -11.42
C LEU A 17 19.31 -5.51 -9.92
N ALA A 18 19.61 -4.25 -9.58
CA ALA A 18 19.58 -3.79 -8.20
C ALA A 18 18.16 -3.79 -7.59
N PHE A 19 17.14 -3.42 -8.37
CA PHE A 19 15.74 -3.53 -7.91
C PHE A 19 15.30 -4.98 -7.69
N VAL A 20 15.70 -5.90 -8.57
CA VAL A 20 15.42 -7.34 -8.42
C VAL A 20 16.17 -7.92 -7.21
N TRP A 21 17.39 -7.46 -6.96
CA TRP A 21 18.21 -7.90 -5.82
C TRP A 21 17.60 -7.50 -4.46
N GLY A 22 16.85 -6.40 -4.39
CA GLY A 22 15.98 -6.05 -3.26
C GLY A 22 16.68 -5.74 -1.93
N ARG A 23 18.02 -5.70 -1.88
CA ARG A 23 18.76 -5.43 -0.62
C ARG A 23 18.91 -3.94 -0.28
N VAL A 24 18.86 -3.09 -1.29
CA VAL A 24 19.01 -1.64 -1.13
C VAL A 24 17.64 -1.00 -1.34
N ARG A 25 17.34 0.05 -0.58
CA ARG A 25 16.07 0.79 -0.73
C ARG A 25 15.94 1.34 -2.15
N TYR A 26 14.73 1.28 -2.70
CA TYR A 26 14.45 1.67 -4.09
C TYR A 26 14.82 3.12 -4.40
N ASP A 27 14.62 4.03 -3.45
CA ASP A 27 14.99 5.45 -3.56
C ASP A 27 16.51 5.62 -3.72
N VAL A 28 17.30 4.92 -2.90
CA VAL A 28 18.77 4.93 -2.98
C VAL A 28 19.25 4.38 -4.32
N VAL A 29 18.68 3.26 -4.78
CA VAL A 29 19.03 2.68 -6.09
C VAL A 29 18.74 3.66 -7.23
N ALA A 30 17.57 4.32 -7.20
CA ALA A 30 17.21 5.33 -8.20
C ALA A 30 18.16 6.55 -8.18
N SER A 31 18.53 7.05 -6.99
CA SER A 31 19.48 8.16 -6.86
C SER A 31 20.88 7.80 -7.39
N VAL A 32 21.37 6.60 -7.08
CA VAL A 32 22.67 6.13 -7.59
C VAL A 32 22.64 5.95 -9.10
N ALA A 33 21.54 5.43 -9.66
CA ALA A 33 21.39 5.31 -11.11
C ALA A 33 21.39 6.68 -11.81
N LEU A 34 20.72 7.69 -11.24
CA LEU A 34 20.75 9.06 -11.74
C LEU A 34 22.17 9.65 -11.70
N LEU A 35 22.89 9.49 -10.57
CA LEU A 35 24.28 9.95 -10.46
C LEU A 35 25.21 9.25 -11.46
N ALA A 36 25.02 7.95 -11.69
CA ALA A 36 25.75 7.21 -12.70
C ALA A 36 25.43 7.74 -14.11
N ALA A 37 24.16 8.02 -14.42
CA ALA A 37 23.76 8.57 -15.71
C ALA A 37 24.34 9.97 -15.97
N LEU A 38 24.46 10.81 -14.94
CA LEU A 38 25.13 12.11 -15.01
C LEU A 38 26.64 11.95 -15.18
N GLY A 39 27.28 11.08 -14.38
CA GLY A 39 28.73 10.86 -14.43
C GLY A 39 29.22 10.28 -15.75
N VAL A 40 28.37 9.48 -16.41
CA VAL A 40 28.64 8.90 -17.73
C VAL A 40 28.25 9.86 -18.87
N GLY A 41 27.60 11.00 -18.56
CA GLY A 41 27.24 12.04 -19.53
C GLY A 41 26.03 11.69 -20.41
N ILE A 42 25.22 10.71 -20.01
CA ILE A 42 23.97 10.34 -20.72
C ILE A 42 22.90 11.41 -20.48
N VAL A 43 22.87 11.95 -19.26
CA VAL A 43 21.92 12.99 -18.84
C VAL A 43 22.70 14.30 -18.65
N PRO A 44 22.29 15.40 -19.31
CA PRO A 44 22.84 16.72 -19.04
C PRO A 44 22.57 17.17 -17.59
N PHE A 45 23.53 17.84 -16.95
CA PHE A 45 23.41 18.28 -15.56
C PHE A 45 22.23 19.23 -15.31
N ASP A 46 21.91 20.09 -16.27
CA ASP A 46 20.76 20.99 -16.24
C ASP A 46 19.41 20.25 -16.27
N LYS A 47 19.39 19.02 -16.80
CA LYS A 47 18.20 18.16 -16.86
C LYS A 47 18.15 17.10 -15.76
N ALA A 48 19.13 17.07 -14.85
CA ALA A 48 19.19 16.07 -13.78
C ALA A 48 17.90 15.97 -12.96
N PHE A 49 17.23 17.11 -12.73
CA PHE A 49 16.05 17.20 -11.89
C PHE A 49 14.74 17.37 -12.65
N SER A 50 14.75 17.36 -13.99
CA SER A 50 13.52 17.59 -14.77
C SER A 50 12.44 16.53 -14.50
N GLY A 51 12.84 15.30 -14.19
CA GLY A 51 11.91 14.23 -13.83
C GLY A 51 11.20 14.42 -12.49
N PHE A 52 11.70 15.28 -11.58
CA PHE A 52 11.00 15.61 -10.34
C PHE A 52 9.88 16.62 -10.54
N ALA A 53 9.95 17.42 -11.61
CA ALA A 53 8.92 18.37 -12.01
C ALA A 53 7.85 17.73 -12.90
N ASP A 54 7.90 16.41 -13.08
CA ASP A 54 6.93 15.68 -13.89
C ASP A 54 5.54 15.70 -13.21
N ASP A 55 4.50 15.96 -14.01
CA ASP A 55 3.12 16.05 -13.55
C ASP A 55 2.67 14.76 -12.84
N ILE A 56 3.20 13.58 -13.22
CA ILE A 56 2.93 12.31 -12.53
C ILE A 56 3.35 12.40 -11.06
N VAL A 57 4.51 12.98 -10.76
CA VAL A 57 5.00 13.09 -9.38
C VAL A 57 4.02 13.89 -8.54
N ILE A 58 3.47 14.97 -9.10
CA ILE A 58 2.46 15.82 -8.46
C ILE A 58 1.13 15.07 -8.30
N ILE A 59 0.66 14.39 -9.34
CA ILE A 59 -0.59 13.60 -9.32
C ILE A 59 -0.51 12.48 -8.27
N VAL A 60 0.57 11.69 -8.30
CA VAL A 60 0.81 10.61 -7.33
C VAL A 60 0.93 11.17 -5.91
N GLY A 61 1.68 12.26 -5.72
CA GLY A 61 1.82 12.92 -4.43
C GLY A 61 0.47 13.39 -3.87
N SER A 62 -0.35 14.05 -4.69
CA SER A 62 -1.68 14.54 -4.32
C SER A 62 -2.64 13.40 -4.00
N ALA A 63 -2.65 12.36 -4.83
CA ALA A 63 -3.39 11.12 -4.61
C ALA A 63 -3.04 10.45 -3.27
N LEU A 64 -1.74 10.38 -2.94
CA LEU A 64 -1.26 9.84 -1.66
C LEU A 64 -1.71 10.70 -0.47
N VAL A 65 -1.73 12.03 -0.60
CA VAL A 65 -2.25 12.94 0.43
C VAL A 65 -3.74 12.73 0.66
N VAL A 66 -4.55 12.67 -0.41
CA VAL A 66 -6.00 12.41 -0.32
C VAL A 66 -6.26 11.04 0.30
N SER A 67 -5.57 9.99 -0.15
CA SER A 67 -5.63 8.66 0.44
C SER A 67 -5.29 8.69 1.95
N GLY A 68 -4.26 9.45 2.35
CA GLY A 68 -3.87 9.60 3.75
C GLY A 68 -4.90 10.36 4.58
N ALA A 69 -5.51 11.41 4.02
CA ALA A 69 -6.56 12.19 4.67
C ALA A 69 -7.83 11.35 4.90
N VAL A 70 -8.28 10.60 3.89
CA VAL A 70 -9.40 9.66 4.01
C VAL A 70 -9.11 8.61 5.09
N SER A 71 -7.90 8.03 5.09
CA SER A 71 -7.48 7.06 6.10
C SER A 71 -7.46 7.65 7.52
N ARG A 72 -6.99 8.89 7.71
CA ARG A 72 -6.93 9.55 9.03
C ARG A 72 -8.27 10.12 9.50
N SER A 73 -9.23 10.33 8.61
CA SER A 73 -10.53 10.93 8.94
C SER A 73 -11.41 10.07 9.86
N GLY A 74 -11.11 8.78 9.99
CA GLY A 74 -11.94 7.83 10.75
C GLY A 74 -13.32 7.55 10.13
N ILE A 75 -13.67 8.18 9.00
CA ILE A 75 -14.95 7.97 8.31
C ILE A 75 -15.12 6.49 7.98
N MET A 76 -14.04 5.79 7.63
CA MET A 76 -14.09 4.38 7.31
C MET A 76 -14.36 3.51 8.54
N GLU A 77 -13.77 3.84 9.69
CA GLU A 77 -14.04 3.14 10.96
C GLU A 77 -15.48 3.34 11.42
N ILE A 78 -16.02 4.56 11.29
CA ILE A 78 -17.41 4.89 11.62
C ILE A 78 -18.38 4.16 10.67
N ALA A 79 -18.11 4.20 9.37
CA ALA A 79 -18.89 3.48 8.38
C ALA A 79 -18.89 1.98 8.67
N LEU A 80 -17.83 1.42 9.22
CA LEU A 80 -17.73 -0.01 9.51
C LEU A 80 -18.39 -0.43 10.81
N GLN A 81 -18.20 0.33 11.89
CA GLN A 81 -18.87 0.08 13.17
C GLN A 81 -20.40 0.08 13.03
N ARG A 82 -20.93 0.87 12.08
CA ARG A 82 -22.36 0.96 11.78
C ARG A 82 -22.92 -0.29 11.09
N TRP A 83 -22.13 -1.03 10.31
CA TRP A 83 -22.59 -2.17 9.49
C TRP A 83 -22.18 -3.55 10.05
N ALA A 84 -21.24 -3.59 10.98
CA ALA A 84 -20.72 -4.80 11.63
C ALA A 84 -21.58 -5.50 12.72
N PRO A 85 -22.60 -4.91 13.40
CA PRO A 85 -23.06 -5.50 14.67
C PRO A 85 -23.80 -6.85 14.61
N ASN A 86 -24.31 -7.32 13.47
CA ASN A 86 -25.32 -8.39 13.45
C ASN A 86 -24.97 -9.69 12.70
N LEU A 87 -23.71 -9.93 12.34
CA LEU A 87 -23.32 -11.11 11.54
C LEU A 87 -22.65 -12.19 12.39
N SER A 88 -23.36 -13.30 12.62
CA SER A 88 -22.89 -14.45 13.39
C SER A 88 -22.13 -15.50 12.57
N SER A 89 -22.24 -15.48 11.23
CA SER A 89 -21.58 -16.46 10.35
C SER A 89 -20.17 -16.00 9.94
N PRO A 90 -19.11 -16.81 10.16
CA PRO A 90 -17.75 -16.50 9.75
C PRO A 90 -17.61 -16.22 8.24
N ARG A 91 -18.43 -16.89 7.41
CA ARG A 91 -18.44 -16.66 5.95
C ARG A 91 -18.97 -15.29 5.59
N LEU A 92 -20.06 -14.84 6.23
CA LEU A 92 -20.63 -13.51 5.99
C LEU A 92 -19.68 -12.41 6.47
N GLN A 93 -19.01 -12.64 7.60
CA GLN A 93 -17.96 -11.75 8.10
C GLN A 93 -16.81 -11.61 7.09
N LEU A 94 -16.36 -12.71 6.50
CA LEU A 94 -15.32 -12.69 5.46
C LEU A 94 -15.76 -11.91 4.24
N ILE A 95 -16.95 -12.20 3.70
CA ILE A 95 -17.49 -11.51 2.52
C ILE A 95 -17.60 -10.01 2.77
N LEU A 96 -18.11 -9.61 3.94
CA LEU A 96 -18.21 -8.20 4.31
C LEU A 96 -16.83 -7.54 4.33
N LEU A 97 -15.87 -8.14 5.04
CA LEU A 97 -14.52 -7.57 5.18
C LEU A 97 -13.81 -7.45 3.83
N VAL A 98 -13.86 -8.50 3.00
CA VAL A 98 -13.27 -8.51 1.66
C VAL A 98 -13.91 -7.44 0.78
N THR A 99 -15.24 -7.34 0.78
CA THR A 99 -15.96 -6.35 -0.03
C THR A 99 -15.64 -4.93 0.39
N VAL A 100 -15.67 -4.66 1.70
CA VAL A 100 -15.29 -3.35 2.24
C VAL A 100 -13.86 -3.02 1.85
N VAL A 101 -12.90 -3.91 2.12
CA VAL A 101 -11.49 -3.67 1.81
C VAL A 101 -11.31 -3.37 0.33
N ALA A 102 -11.96 -4.12 -0.57
CA ALA A 102 -11.87 -3.85 -2.01
C ALA A 102 -12.38 -2.45 -2.37
N VAL A 103 -13.53 -2.04 -1.84
CA VAL A 103 -14.08 -0.69 -2.07
C VAL A 103 -13.19 0.39 -1.49
N LEU A 104 -12.67 0.21 -0.28
CA LEU A 104 -11.73 1.14 0.34
C LEU A 104 -10.46 1.27 -0.47
N SER A 105 -9.93 0.14 -0.96
CA SER A 105 -8.68 0.09 -1.71
C SER A 105 -8.76 0.74 -3.08
N ALA A 106 -9.98 0.97 -3.60
CA ALA A 106 -10.20 1.74 -4.82
C ALA A 106 -9.83 3.23 -4.64
N PHE A 107 -9.77 3.74 -3.42
CA PHE A 107 -9.47 5.15 -3.12
C PHE A 107 -8.27 5.32 -2.19
N VAL A 108 -8.03 4.33 -1.34
CA VAL A 108 -6.94 4.32 -0.37
C VAL A 108 -5.88 3.31 -0.82
N LYS A 109 -4.61 3.67 -0.73
CA LYS A 109 -3.51 2.76 -1.07
C LYS A 109 -3.66 1.44 -0.32
N ASN A 110 -3.42 0.33 -1.02
CA ASN A 110 -3.69 -1.03 -0.56
C ASN A 110 -3.25 -1.34 0.90
N ILE A 111 -2.06 -0.89 1.28
CA ILE A 111 -1.53 -1.09 2.65
C ILE A 111 -2.35 -0.33 3.70
N GLY A 112 -2.78 0.90 3.39
CA GLY A 112 -3.59 1.73 4.30
C GLY A 112 -4.98 1.15 4.50
N ALA A 113 -5.63 0.70 3.42
CA ALA A 113 -6.93 0.03 3.50
C ALA A 113 -6.87 -1.25 4.37
N LEU A 114 -5.82 -2.05 4.18
CA LEU A 114 -5.61 -3.25 5.02
C LEU A 114 -5.36 -2.88 6.49
N ALA A 115 -4.51 -1.90 6.76
CA ALA A 115 -4.13 -1.49 8.13
C ALA A 115 -5.35 -1.08 8.98
N ILE A 116 -6.28 -0.32 8.39
CA ILE A 116 -7.54 0.07 9.05
C ILE A 116 -8.41 -1.16 9.40
N MET A 117 -8.33 -2.20 8.58
CA MET A 117 -9.21 -3.38 8.66
C MET A 117 -8.65 -4.50 9.54
N ILE A 118 -7.35 -4.49 9.84
CA ILE A 118 -6.68 -5.48 10.69
C ILE A 118 -7.37 -5.61 12.07
N PRO A 119 -7.63 -4.52 12.84
CA PRO A 119 -8.26 -4.64 14.15
C PRO A 119 -9.66 -5.26 14.10
N ILE A 120 -10.42 -4.97 13.05
CA ILE A 120 -11.78 -5.50 12.86
C ILE A 120 -11.71 -6.99 12.52
N ALA A 121 -10.78 -7.39 11.65
CA ALA A 121 -10.56 -8.79 11.32
C ALA A 121 -10.14 -9.63 12.53
N PHE A 122 -9.29 -9.09 13.42
CA PHE A 122 -8.95 -9.75 14.68
C PHE A 122 -10.16 -9.89 15.62
N GLN A 123 -11.01 -8.86 15.72
CA GLN A 123 -12.24 -8.94 16.52
C GLN A 123 -13.19 -10.02 15.97
N PHE A 124 -13.36 -10.11 14.65
CA PHE A 124 -14.19 -11.13 14.01
C PHE A 124 -13.62 -12.54 14.19
N ALA A 125 -12.30 -12.71 14.04
CA ALA A 125 -11.60 -13.95 14.35
C ALA A 125 -11.84 -14.44 15.77
N ARG A 126 -11.73 -13.53 16.76
CA ARG A 126 -11.95 -13.84 18.17
C ARG A 126 -13.41 -14.21 18.48
N ARG A 127 -14.38 -13.45 17.94
CA ARG A 127 -15.82 -13.74 18.12
C ARG A 127 -16.24 -15.06 17.50
N SER A 128 -15.64 -15.41 16.36
CA SER A 128 -15.95 -16.62 15.60
C SER A 128 -15.08 -17.83 15.98
N ASN A 129 -14.14 -17.67 16.92
CA ASN A 129 -13.17 -18.69 17.34
C ASN A 129 -12.40 -19.34 16.17
N VAL A 130 -11.97 -18.52 15.20
CA VAL A 130 -11.20 -18.94 14.02
C VAL A 130 -9.86 -18.20 13.96
N SER A 131 -8.90 -18.73 13.20
CA SER A 131 -7.61 -18.06 12.99
C SER A 131 -7.77 -16.71 12.26
N PRO A 132 -7.12 -15.62 12.70
CA PRO A 132 -7.11 -14.34 11.99
C PRO A 132 -6.62 -14.44 10.54
N SER A 133 -5.77 -15.42 10.21
CA SER A 133 -5.28 -15.64 8.84
C SER A 133 -6.41 -15.92 7.86
N MET A 134 -7.54 -16.48 8.33
CA MET A 134 -8.75 -16.72 7.53
C MET A 134 -9.33 -15.42 6.97
N PHE A 135 -9.18 -14.30 7.68
CA PHE A 135 -9.67 -12.99 7.23
C PHE A 135 -8.56 -12.15 6.59
N LEU A 136 -7.38 -12.09 7.22
CA LEU A 136 -6.28 -11.22 6.82
C LEU A 136 -5.76 -11.51 5.41
N MET A 137 -5.65 -12.79 5.04
CA MET A 137 -5.15 -13.19 3.73
C MET A 137 -6.12 -12.81 2.59
N PRO A 138 -7.41 -13.19 2.62
CA PRO A 138 -8.36 -12.78 1.59
C PRO A 138 -8.58 -11.27 1.53
N MET A 139 -8.55 -10.55 2.66
CA MET A 139 -8.57 -9.09 2.65
C MET A 139 -7.36 -8.50 1.89
N SER A 140 -6.17 -9.10 2.04
CA SER A 140 -4.97 -8.65 1.33
C SER A 140 -5.13 -8.78 -0.19
N PHE A 141 -5.70 -9.89 -0.68
CA PHE A 141 -6.04 -10.06 -2.09
C PHE A 141 -7.14 -9.09 -2.55
N ALA A 142 -8.18 -8.91 -1.73
CA ALA A 142 -9.26 -7.97 -2.01
C ALA A 142 -8.75 -6.54 -2.16
N SER A 143 -7.79 -6.14 -1.32
CA SER A 143 -7.13 -4.84 -1.40
C SER A 143 -6.36 -4.67 -2.71
N LEU A 144 -5.60 -5.68 -3.12
CA LEU A 144 -4.89 -5.65 -4.40
C LEU A 144 -5.85 -5.49 -5.59
N LEU A 145 -6.96 -6.23 -5.58
CA LEU A 145 -7.97 -6.18 -6.64
C LEU A 145 -8.73 -4.85 -6.65
N GLY A 146 -9.14 -4.36 -5.48
CA GLY A 146 -9.85 -3.09 -5.34
C GLY A 146 -9.04 -1.90 -5.85
N GLY A 147 -7.71 -1.92 -5.65
CA GLY A 147 -6.80 -0.89 -6.19
C GLY A 147 -6.77 -0.82 -7.72
N LEU A 148 -7.28 -1.83 -8.43
CA LEU A 148 -7.37 -1.81 -9.90
C LEU A 148 -8.58 -1.02 -10.42
N ILE A 149 -9.55 -0.70 -9.56
CA ILE A 149 -10.82 -0.07 -9.97
C ILE A 149 -10.60 1.36 -10.45
N THR A 150 -9.69 2.12 -9.84
CA THR A 150 -9.45 3.52 -10.19
C THR A 150 -8.02 3.75 -10.64
N GLN A 151 -7.83 4.87 -11.33
CA GLN A 151 -6.50 5.34 -11.73
C GLN A 151 -5.60 5.60 -10.50
N ILE A 152 -6.16 6.11 -9.40
CA ILE A 152 -5.41 6.47 -8.18
C ILE A 152 -5.07 5.25 -7.32
N GLY A 153 -5.83 4.15 -7.43
CA GLY A 153 -5.69 2.98 -6.57
C GLY A 153 -4.29 2.36 -6.59
N THR A 154 -3.58 2.44 -7.73
CA THR A 154 -2.20 1.95 -7.83
C THR A 154 -1.29 2.84 -8.68
N SER A 155 0.00 2.89 -8.35
CA SER A 155 0.99 3.69 -9.10
C SER A 155 1.16 3.26 -10.57
N PRO A 156 1.06 1.96 -10.96
CA PRO A 156 1.13 1.58 -12.37
C PRO A 156 0.01 2.16 -13.22
N ASN A 157 -1.22 2.30 -12.70
CA ASN A 157 -2.34 2.87 -13.44
C ASN A 157 -2.09 4.34 -13.82
N ILE A 158 -1.51 5.12 -12.90
CA ILE A 158 -1.13 6.51 -13.16
C ILE A 158 -0.05 6.58 -14.25
N ILE A 159 0.98 5.72 -14.16
CA ILE A 159 2.07 5.68 -15.15
C ILE A 159 1.53 5.31 -16.54
N VAL A 160 0.69 4.28 -16.64
CA VAL A 160 0.09 3.86 -17.92
C VAL A 160 -0.81 4.94 -18.51
N SER A 161 -1.56 5.65 -17.67
CA SER A 161 -2.36 6.80 -18.10
C SER A 161 -1.54 7.88 -18.76
N ARG A 162 -0.35 8.18 -18.23
CA ARG A 162 0.53 9.17 -18.85
C ARG A 162 1.13 8.66 -20.15
N VAL A 163 1.58 7.41 -20.18
CA VAL A 163 2.10 6.80 -21.42
C VAL A 163 1.06 6.85 -22.54
N ARG A 164 -0.23 6.65 -22.23
CA ARG A 164 -1.31 6.84 -23.20
C ARG A 164 -1.40 8.29 -23.66
N GLU A 165 -1.36 9.25 -22.74
CA GLU A 165 -1.37 10.68 -23.06
C GLU A 165 -0.22 11.07 -23.99
N ASP A 166 0.98 10.59 -23.73
CA ASP A 166 2.16 10.87 -24.56
C ASP A 166 2.06 10.25 -25.96
N LEU A 167 1.38 9.10 -26.10
CA LEU A 167 1.23 8.38 -27.38
C LEU A 167 0.02 8.85 -28.21
N THR A 168 -1.09 9.19 -27.56
CA THR A 168 -2.38 9.45 -28.23
C THR A 168 -2.95 10.84 -27.97
N GLY A 169 -2.32 11.65 -27.11
CA GLY A 169 -2.81 12.96 -26.69
C GLY A 169 -3.94 12.94 -25.66
N GLU A 170 -4.33 11.76 -25.17
CA GLU A 170 -5.41 11.59 -24.20
C GLU A 170 -4.97 10.71 -23.02
N SER A 171 -5.10 11.21 -21.79
CA SER A 171 -4.88 10.42 -20.58
C SER A 171 -6.10 9.55 -20.27
N PHE A 172 -5.91 8.49 -19.48
CA PHE A 172 -7.06 7.79 -18.88
C PHE A 172 -7.69 8.67 -17.80
N GLY A 173 -9.02 8.73 -17.83
CA GLY A 173 -9.81 9.31 -16.75
C GLY A 173 -9.77 8.45 -15.48
N MET A 174 -10.17 9.05 -14.37
CA MET A 174 -10.18 8.42 -13.04
C MET A 174 -10.89 7.05 -13.02
N PHE A 175 -11.98 6.93 -13.79
CA PHE A 175 -12.86 5.76 -13.80
C PHE A 175 -12.74 4.90 -15.07
N ASP A 176 -11.82 5.18 -15.98
CA ASP A 176 -11.65 4.38 -17.21
C ASP A 176 -11.20 2.95 -16.91
N PHE A 177 -10.52 2.76 -15.77
CA PHE A 177 -10.13 1.44 -15.27
C PHE A 177 -11.30 0.67 -14.64
N THR A 178 -12.39 1.35 -14.27
CA THR A 178 -13.51 0.78 -13.49
C THR A 178 -14.11 -0.46 -14.12
N PRO A 179 -14.43 -0.53 -15.44
CA PRO A 179 -15.08 -1.71 -16.00
C PRO A 179 -14.22 -2.98 -15.85
N VAL A 180 -12.91 -2.86 -16.06
CA VAL A 180 -11.97 -3.98 -15.94
C VAL A 180 -11.64 -4.27 -14.47
N GLY A 181 -11.31 -3.23 -13.70
CA GLY A 181 -10.99 -3.36 -12.28
C GLY A 181 -12.17 -3.90 -11.47
N LEU A 182 -13.39 -3.44 -11.74
CA LEU A 182 -14.61 -3.91 -11.06
C LEU A 182 -14.93 -5.35 -11.44
N SER A 183 -14.82 -5.74 -12.71
CA SER A 183 -15.06 -7.13 -13.13
C SER A 183 -14.06 -8.11 -12.51
N LEU A 184 -12.77 -7.75 -12.49
CA LEU A 184 -11.74 -8.52 -11.79
C LEU A 184 -11.97 -8.57 -10.28
N THR A 185 -12.37 -7.46 -9.67
CA THR A 185 -12.67 -7.39 -8.24
C THR A 185 -13.85 -8.27 -7.87
N VAL A 186 -14.97 -8.18 -8.61
CA VAL A 186 -16.15 -9.02 -8.37
C VAL A 186 -15.81 -10.49 -8.54
N THR A 187 -15.07 -10.84 -9.61
CA THR A 187 -14.63 -12.23 -9.86
C THR A 187 -13.73 -12.73 -8.74
N GLY A 188 -12.77 -11.92 -8.29
CA GLY A 188 -11.88 -12.26 -7.21
C GLY A 188 -12.57 -12.36 -5.84
N ILE A 189 -13.53 -11.47 -5.54
CA ILE A 189 -14.37 -11.57 -4.34
C ILE A 189 -15.17 -12.86 -4.38
N ALA A 190 -15.79 -13.19 -5.52
CA ALA A 190 -16.53 -14.45 -5.68
C ALA A 190 -15.62 -15.65 -5.47
N PHE A 191 -14.43 -15.65 -6.06
CA PHE A 191 -13.42 -16.70 -5.88
C PHE A 191 -13.00 -16.85 -4.42
N LEU A 192 -12.63 -15.75 -3.74
CA LEU A 192 -12.23 -15.76 -2.34
C LEU A 192 -13.37 -16.19 -1.42
N SER A 193 -14.62 -15.90 -1.77
CA SER A 193 -15.80 -16.26 -1.00
C SER A 193 -16.19 -17.74 -1.17
N LEU A 194 -16.01 -18.30 -2.37
CA LEU A 194 -16.34 -19.69 -2.69
C LEU A 194 -15.22 -20.65 -2.29
N PHE A 195 -13.96 -20.27 -2.53
CA PHE A 195 -12.78 -21.10 -2.34
C PHE A 195 -11.95 -20.72 -1.11
N TYR A 196 -12.56 -20.08 -0.10
CA TYR A 196 -11.88 -19.68 1.14
C TYR A 196 -11.21 -20.86 1.87
N TRP A 197 -11.65 -22.11 1.63
CA TRP A 197 -11.04 -23.31 2.22
C TRP A 197 -9.64 -23.62 1.68
N LEU A 198 -9.26 -23.05 0.53
CA LEU A 198 -7.93 -23.27 -0.07
C LEU A 198 -6.85 -22.45 0.65
N LEU A 199 -7.26 -21.46 1.45
CA LEU A 199 -6.36 -20.61 2.20
C LEU A 199 -5.69 -21.42 3.31
N PRO A 200 -4.35 -21.42 3.41
CA PRO A 200 -3.65 -22.18 4.43
C PRO A 200 -4.04 -21.68 5.83
N ASP A 201 -4.55 -22.59 6.67
CA ASP A 201 -4.77 -22.33 8.09
C ASP A 201 -3.42 -22.26 8.79
N ARG A 202 -2.84 -21.07 8.83
CA ARG A 202 -1.65 -20.79 9.63
C ARG A 202 -2.09 -20.47 11.04
N ARG A 203 -2.39 -21.50 11.83
CA ARG A 203 -2.41 -21.39 13.29
C ARG A 203 -1.00 -21.10 13.76
N ARG A 204 -0.62 -19.82 13.80
CA ARG A 204 0.55 -19.40 14.58
C ARG A 204 0.16 -19.50 16.04
N GLU A 205 0.58 -20.58 16.69
CA GLU A 205 0.67 -20.63 18.14
C GLU A 205 1.56 -19.46 18.59
N GLY A 206 1.00 -18.43 19.21
CA GLY A 206 1.78 -17.47 19.99
C GLY A 206 1.68 -15.97 19.68
N LEU A 207 0.98 -15.50 18.64
CA LEU A 207 0.73 -14.05 18.51
C LEU A 207 -0.47 -13.68 19.36
N ALA A 208 -0.23 -13.34 20.63
CA ALA A 208 -1.21 -12.65 21.44
C ALA A 208 -1.64 -11.38 20.70
N VAL A 209 -2.94 -11.14 20.61
CA VAL A 209 -3.55 -9.98 19.94
C VAL A 209 -2.95 -8.66 20.47
N GLU A 210 -2.50 -8.65 21.72
CA GLU A 210 -1.69 -7.62 22.36
C GLU A 210 -0.40 -7.26 21.59
N GLU A 211 0.38 -8.20 21.04
CA GLU A 211 1.68 -7.91 20.41
C GLU A 211 1.56 -7.15 19.07
N VAL A 212 0.43 -7.29 18.38
CA VAL A 212 0.17 -6.59 17.09
C VAL A 212 -0.54 -5.26 17.32
N MET A 213 -1.33 -5.15 18.40
CA MET A 213 -2.05 -3.93 18.79
C MET A 213 -1.22 -3.01 19.70
N GLU A 214 -0.19 -3.52 20.37
CA GLU A 214 0.86 -2.73 21.00
C GLU A 214 1.71 -2.05 19.92
N ILE A 215 1.20 -0.92 19.44
CA ILE A 215 2.05 0.24 19.21
C ILE A 215 2.98 0.28 20.42
N LYS A 216 4.29 0.06 20.21
CA LYS A 216 5.32 0.15 21.26
C LYS A 216 5.01 1.35 22.15
N ASN A 217 4.38 1.09 23.30
CA ASN A 217 4.25 2.07 24.36
C ASN A 217 5.66 2.20 24.89
N TYR A 218 6.40 3.16 24.37
CA TYR A 218 7.70 3.51 24.91
C TYR A 218 7.44 4.14 26.28
N THR A 219 7.43 3.32 27.32
CA THR A 219 7.55 3.81 28.68
C THR A 219 8.97 4.34 28.83
N THR A 220 9.11 5.66 28.82
CA THR A 220 10.38 6.31 29.13
C THR A 220 10.36 6.66 30.60
N GLU A 221 11.16 5.96 31.38
CA GLU A 221 11.39 6.26 32.78
C GLU A 221 12.65 7.13 32.87
N ALA A 222 12.51 8.34 33.42
CA ALA A 222 13.63 9.23 33.69
C ALA A 222 13.87 9.25 35.19
N SER A 223 15.02 8.74 35.62
CA SER A 223 15.46 8.82 37.02
C SER A 223 16.37 10.03 37.22
N VAL A 224 16.09 10.83 38.25
CA VAL A 224 16.93 11.96 38.63
C VAL A 224 18.09 11.41 39.47
N THR A 225 19.31 11.47 38.93
CA THR A 225 20.51 11.05 39.66
C THR A 225 20.88 12.08 40.75
N GLU A 226 21.56 11.64 41.81
CA GLU A 226 21.95 12.49 42.95
C GLU A 226 22.83 13.70 42.57
N THR A 227 23.41 13.69 41.37
CA THR A 227 24.21 14.78 40.81
C THR A 227 23.44 15.69 39.85
N SER A 228 22.13 15.53 39.71
CA SER A 228 21.33 16.29 38.76
C SER A 228 21.17 17.76 39.20
N PRO A 229 21.45 18.75 38.34
CA PRO A 229 21.28 20.18 38.65
C PRO A 229 19.83 20.62 38.84
N LEU A 230 18.87 19.70 38.67
CA LEU A 230 17.43 19.90 38.87
C LEU A 230 16.93 19.44 40.25
N LEU A 231 17.81 18.89 41.11
CA LEU A 231 17.47 18.53 42.49
C LEU A 231 17.00 19.76 43.28
N GLY A 232 15.78 19.68 43.83
CA GLY A 232 15.22 20.70 44.72
C GLY A 232 14.65 21.95 44.03
N LYS A 233 14.50 21.94 42.70
CA LYS A 233 13.79 23.00 41.97
C LYS A 233 12.42 22.49 41.54
N THR A 234 11.37 23.06 42.13
CA THR A 234 9.96 22.85 41.71
C THR A 234 9.65 23.62 40.44
#